data_AF-A0A2D8V066-F1
#
_entry.id   AF-A0A2D8V066-F1
#
_cell.length_a   1.000
_cell.length_b   1.000
_cell.length_c   1.000
_cell.angle_alpha   90.00
_cell.angle_beta   90.00
_cell.angle_gamma   90.00
#
_symmetry.space_group_name_H-M   'P 1'
#
loop_
_entity.id
_entity.type
_entity.pdbx_description
1 polymer ?
#
loop_
_entity_poly.entity_id
_entity_poly.type
_entity_poly.pdbx_seq_one_letter_code
_entity_poly.pdbx_strand_id
1 'polypeptide(L)'
;MFALLLGAGFLIGGLSQSQRLHGEILVHDTFDGGPGALLNQSDTGWLHTSGTEGDLQQAQGWLQLSSKQSEDVAIALGDRHFDDASEDLLYLMMTLKVTEQPSKAGTYFAHFRGGGSSTYRGLLFVAAEEEGEGFRLGVANGASKSSEVTWWPEPFALNEPLQVVMSYHARSGLSRLGLNPAQETDLTLLAEDVAIPRGIHQFAFRQASGLGGIWVDQLTVTDDFGDLPRQTASVIPTFQIRPLTNDFPEGAGSAAWFEWERGGDLTHPIHLQVLWSGTADPEEDFMVSEASWVLASGQSHGRVYLETMKDRLVEGDEVLIAEVRAFAGEALLGDATLEGRIMDDDTLSLAQVGGIHWQHADTENPTVAIDVVGNKGDFYKIESSVDLVTWEPRETGVLTEPSHTLSWALDRDQPAQFFRAGVATQ
;
A
#
# COMPACT_ATOMS: atom_id res chain seq x y z
N MET A 1 -37.35 -17.66 -78.95
CA MET A 1 -37.48 -16.21 -78.66
C MET A 1 -36.91 -16.01 -77.27
N PHE A 2 -35.75 -15.34 -77.18
CA PHE A 2 -34.96 -15.14 -75.96
C PHE A 2 -35.79 -14.42 -74.88
N ALA A 3 -35.78 -14.92 -73.64
CA ALA A 3 -36.22 -14.19 -72.46
C ALA A 3 -35.00 -13.88 -71.59
N LEU A 4 -34.83 -12.59 -71.33
CA LEU A 4 -33.69 -11.93 -70.71
C LEU A 4 -33.70 -12.07 -69.18
N LEU A 5 -32.51 -12.19 -68.59
CA LEU A 5 -32.20 -12.05 -67.16
C LEU A 5 -32.66 -10.70 -66.59
N LEU A 6 -32.99 -10.68 -65.29
CA LEU A 6 -32.34 -9.78 -64.31
C LEU A 6 -32.62 -10.27 -62.87
N GLY A 7 -31.57 -10.78 -62.23
CA GLY A 7 -31.57 -11.15 -60.81
C GLY A 7 -31.54 -9.90 -59.93
N ALA A 8 -32.33 -9.93 -58.87
CA ALA A 8 -32.35 -8.92 -57.83
C ALA A 8 -31.02 -8.95 -57.05
N GLY A 9 -30.18 -7.95 -57.27
CA GLY A 9 -29.08 -7.63 -56.37
C GLY A 9 -29.64 -6.91 -55.14
N PHE A 10 -29.68 -7.60 -54.00
CA PHE A 10 -29.78 -6.96 -52.69
C PHE A 10 -28.49 -6.14 -52.48
N LEU A 11 -28.56 -4.83 -52.67
CA LEU A 11 -27.57 -3.91 -52.12
C LEU A 11 -27.79 -3.87 -50.60
N ILE A 12 -27.06 -4.72 -49.87
CA ILE A 12 -26.80 -4.48 -48.45
C ILE A 12 -25.79 -3.32 -48.45
N GLY A 13 -26.30 -2.11 -48.27
CA GLY A 13 -25.48 -0.96 -47.92
C GLY A 13 -24.84 -1.24 -46.56
N GLY A 14 -23.64 -1.82 -46.58
CA GLY A 14 -22.77 -1.83 -45.42
C GLY A 14 -22.44 -0.38 -45.10
N LEU A 15 -23.14 0.20 -44.13
CA LEU A 15 -22.65 1.34 -43.40
C LEU A 15 -21.31 0.90 -42.80
N SER A 16 -20.20 1.34 -43.38
CA SER A 16 -18.94 1.30 -42.65
C SER A 16 -19.09 2.31 -41.52
N GLN A 17 -19.52 1.85 -40.35
CA GLN A 17 -19.09 2.51 -39.13
C GLN A 17 -17.58 2.42 -39.13
N SER A 18 -16.93 3.53 -39.49
CA SER A 18 -15.55 3.74 -39.09
C SER A 18 -15.55 3.64 -37.58
N GLN A 19 -15.16 2.50 -37.02
CA GLN A 19 -14.78 2.45 -35.61
C GLN A 19 -13.64 3.45 -35.48
N ARG A 20 -13.93 4.61 -34.88
CA ARG A 20 -12.88 5.45 -34.34
C ARG A 20 -12.18 4.57 -33.30
N LEU A 21 -10.92 4.25 -33.57
CA LEU A 21 -10.08 3.47 -32.66
C LEU A 21 -9.70 4.29 -31.40
N HIS A 22 -9.86 5.62 -31.49
CA HIS A 22 -9.54 6.65 -30.50
C HIS A 22 -10.47 7.86 -30.70
N GLY A 23 -10.78 8.58 -29.62
CA GLY A 23 -11.49 9.86 -29.63
C GLY A 23 -10.62 11.03 -30.09
N GLU A 24 -11.01 12.24 -29.70
CA GLU A 24 -10.33 13.49 -29.96
C GLU A 24 -9.87 14.14 -28.66
N ILE A 25 -8.56 14.37 -28.53
CA ILE A 25 -8.01 15.20 -27.45
C ILE A 25 -8.34 16.67 -27.76
N LEU A 26 -9.23 17.25 -26.97
CA LEU A 26 -9.76 18.61 -27.11
C LEU A 26 -8.87 19.65 -26.43
N VAL A 27 -8.24 19.27 -25.31
CA VAL A 27 -7.30 20.09 -24.56
C VAL A 27 -6.19 19.18 -24.04
N HIS A 28 -4.95 19.63 -24.15
CA HIS A 28 -3.81 19.02 -23.46
C HIS A 28 -2.85 20.12 -23.02
N ASP A 29 -2.52 20.16 -21.73
CA ASP A 29 -1.59 21.13 -21.16
C ASP A 29 -0.77 20.50 -20.02
N THR A 30 0.55 20.57 -20.17
CA THR A 30 1.53 20.06 -19.19
C THR A 30 2.11 21.17 -18.32
N PHE A 31 1.72 22.43 -18.55
CA PHE A 31 2.20 23.61 -17.82
C PHE A 31 3.74 23.71 -17.74
N ASP A 32 4.44 23.20 -18.75
CA ASP A 32 5.91 23.15 -18.85
C ASP A 32 6.57 24.50 -19.14
N GLY A 33 5.78 25.58 -19.26
CA GLY A 33 6.33 26.92 -19.47
C GLY A 33 7.13 27.43 -18.26
N GLY A 34 7.86 28.51 -18.47
CA GLY A 34 8.69 29.11 -17.42
C GLY A 34 7.86 29.62 -16.23
N PRO A 35 8.50 29.84 -15.06
CA PRO A 35 7.79 30.33 -13.88
C PRO A 35 7.18 31.71 -14.13
N GLY A 36 5.91 31.88 -13.78
CA GLY A 36 5.20 33.16 -13.87
C GLY A 36 3.71 32.98 -14.15
N ALA A 37 3.02 34.09 -14.41
CA ALA A 37 1.59 34.08 -14.74
C ALA A 37 1.32 33.23 -15.99
N LEU A 38 0.28 32.39 -15.93
CA LEU A 38 -0.13 31.50 -17.01
C LEU A 38 -0.38 32.28 -18.31
N LEU A 39 -1.13 33.38 -18.23
CA LEU A 39 -1.50 34.18 -19.40
C LEU A 39 -0.35 35.01 -19.99
N ASN A 40 0.78 35.13 -19.28
CA ASN A 40 1.98 35.80 -19.79
C ASN A 40 2.89 34.86 -20.59
N GLN A 41 2.56 33.57 -20.69
CA GLN A 41 3.29 32.63 -21.52
C GLN A 41 2.76 32.70 -22.97
N SER A 42 3.62 32.42 -23.94
CA SER A 42 3.22 32.40 -25.36
C SER A 42 2.31 31.20 -25.67
N ASP A 43 1.28 31.42 -26.49
CA ASP A 43 0.43 30.38 -27.10
C ASP A 43 -0.28 29.42 -26.13
N THR A 44 -0.69 29.92 -24.96
CA THR A 44 -1.33 29.10 -23.91
C THR A 44 -2.72 28.60 -24.29
N GLY A 45 -3.44 29.28 -25.18
CA GLY A 45 -4.85 29.01 -25.48
C GLY A 45 -5.83 29.34 -24.34
N TRP A 46 -5.32 29.66 -23.15
CA TRP A 46 -6.08 30.10 -21.99
C TRP A 46 -6.50 31.56 -22.11
N LEU A 47 -7.69 31.86 -21.60
CA LEU A 47 -8.30 33.18 -21.61
C LEU A 47 -8.65 33.57 -20.18
N HIS A 48 -8.37 34.83 -19.82
CA HIS A 48 -8.89 35.44 -18.60
C HIS A 48 -10.42 35.49 -18.64
N THR A 49 -11.09 35.17 -17.53
CA THR A 49 -12.55 35.21 -17.46
C THR A 49 -13.09 36.05 -16.30
N SER A 50 -12.44 36.01 -15.13
CA SER A 50 -12.77 36.87 -13.99
C SER A 50 -11.60 36.97 -13.01
N GLY A 51 -11.70 37.94 -12.09
CA GLY A 51 -10.70 38.13 -11.04
C GLY A 51 -9.61 39.12 -11.43
N THR A 52 -8.43 38.94 -10.84
CA THR A 52 -7.27 39.80 -11.08
C THR A 52 -6.32 39.11 -12.06
N GLU A 53 -6.24 39.61 -13.29
CA GLU A 53 -5.39 39.01 -14.33
C GLU A 53 -3.91 38.94 -13.92
N GLY A 54 -3.30 37.78 -14.15
CA GLY A 54 -1.90 37.51 -13.80
C GLY A 54 -1.70 36.95 -12.40
N ASP A 55 -2.77 36.64 -11.67
CA ASP A 55 -2.71 35.92 -10.39
C ASP A 55 -2.35 34.45 -10.60
N LEU A 56 -2.93 33.78 -11.60
CA LEU A 56 -2.76 32.34 -11.78
C LEU A 56 -1.36 32.04 -12.29
N GLN A 57 -0.52 31.46 -11.41
CA GLN A 57 0.88 31.17 -11.72
C GLN A 57 1.05 29.73 -12.20
N GLN A 58 2.10 29.50 -12.97
CA GLN A 58 2.68 28.20 -13.22
C GLN A 58 4.17 28.18 -12.87
N ALA A 59 4.69 27.03 -12.45
CA ALA A 59 6.11 26.78 -12.28
C ALA A 59 6.40 25.28 -12.19
N GLN A 60 7.55 24.84 -12.74
CA GLN A 60 8.04 23.46 -12.61
C GLN A 60 7.07 22.39 -13.17
N GLY A 61 6.31 22.68 -14.24
CA GLY A 61 5.30 21.76 -14.79
C GLY A 61 3.99 21.77 -14.02
N TRP A 62 3.77 22.73 -13.11
CA TRP A 62 2.54 22.81 -12.32
C TRP A 62 1.85 24.16 -12.49
N LEU A 63 0.56 24.12 -12.79
CA LEU A 63 -0.37 25.22 -12.56
C LEU A 63 -0.66 25.32 -11.05
N GLN A 64 -0.68 26.54 -10.49
CA GLN A 64 -0.80 26.77 -9.06
C GLN A 64 -2.04 27.60 -8.71
N LEU A 65 -3.11 26.94 -8.29
CA LEU A 65 -4.29 27.57 -7.74
C LEU A 65 -4.06 27.89 -6.26
N SER A 66 -4.39 29.11 -5.86
CA SER A 66 -4.32 29.56 -4.47
C SER A 66 -5.61 30.23 -4.01
N SER A 67 -6.01 29.97 -2.76
CA SER A 67 -7.11 30.65 -2.10
C SER A 67 -6.83 32.11 -1.73
N LYS A 68 -5.59 32.58 -1.94
CA LYS A 68 -5.14 33.95 -1.68
C LYS A 68 -5.27 34.86 -2.92
N GLN A 69 -5.73 34.30 -4.03
CA GLN A 69 -5.77 34.90 -5.35
C GLN A 69 -7.14 34.67 -5.99
N SER A 70 -7.39 35.28 -7.14
CA SER A 70 -8.76 35.44 -7.66
C SER A 70 -8.95 35.16 -9.15
N GLU A 71 -7.90 34.84 -9.90
CA GLU A 71 -8.02 34.67 -11.35
C GLU A 71 -8.70 33.37 -11.76
N ASP A 72 -9.74 33.52 -12.58
CA ASP A 72 -10.43 32.42 -13.26
C ASP A 72 -10.05 32.44 -14.74
N VAL A 73 -9.62 31.30 -15.25
CA VAL A 73 -9.23 31.13 -16.66
C VAL A 73 -10.07 30.06 -17.33
N ALA A 74 -10.23 30.16 -18.65
CA ALA A 74 -10.88 29.14 -19.45
C ALA A 74 -10.13 28.88 -20.76
N ILE A 75 -10.22 27.65 -21.25
CA ILE A 75 -9.67 27.20 -22.53
C ILE A 75 -10.79 26.59 -23.37
N ALA A 76 -10.76 26.82 -24.68
CA ALA A 76 -11.74 26.27 -25.61
C ALA A 76 -11.56 24.76 -25.79
N LEU A 77 -12.66 24.02 -25.94
CA LEU A 77 -12.66 22.59 -26.27
C LEU A 77 -12.55 22.40 -27.80
N GLY A 78 -11.52 23.00 -28.41
CA GLY A 78 -11.40 23.14 -29.86
C GLY A 78 -12.57 23.92 -30.48
N ASP A 79 -12.98 23.52 -31.69
CA ASP A 79 -14.15 24.08 -32.39
C ASP A 79 -15.48 23.39 -32.01
N ARG A 80 -15.45 22.51 -30.99
CA ARG A 80 -16.62 21.69 -30.63
C ARG A 80 -17.55 22.38 -29.65
N HIS A 81 -18.84 22.09 -29.83
CA HIS A 81 -19.92 22.52 -28.96
C HIS A 81 -20.73 21.30 -28.51
N PHE A 82 -20.81 21.11 -27.20
CA PHE A 82 -21.51 20.01 -26.56
C PHE A 82 -22.79 20.55 -25.94
N ASP A 83 -23.92 20.37 -26.61
CA ASP A 83 -25.23 20.84 -26.14
C ASP A 83 -26.08 19.72 -25.55
N ASP A 84 -27.31 20.04 -25.16
CA ASP A 84 -28.27 19.08 -24.62
C ASP A 84 -28.81 18.10 -25.68
N ALA A 85 -28.43 18.28 -26.95
CA ALA A 85 -28.67 17.34 -28.04
C ALA A 85 -27.51 16.35 -28.26
N SER A 86 -26.33 16.57 -27.68
CA SER A 86 -25.15 15.70 -27.81
C SER A 86 -25.18 14.51 -26.84
N GLU A 87 -24.95 13.29 -27.34
CA GLU A 87 -24.71 12.08 -26.53
C GLU A 87 -23.23 11.93 -26.14
N ASP A 88 -22.40 12.92 -26.44
CA ASP A 88 -20.97 12.81 -26.20
C ASP A 88 -20.68 12.87 -24.70
N LEU A 89 -19.72 12.05 -24.28
CA LEU A 89 -19.07 12.15 -22.99
C LEU A 89 -17.84 13.03 -23.13
N LEU A 90 -17.65 13.92 -22.16
CA LEU A 90 -16.39 14.61 -21.96
C LEU A 90 -15.67 13.96 -20.80
N TYR A 91 -14.40 13.65 -20.96
CA TYR A 91 -13.52 13.24 -19.89
C TYR A 91 -12.47 14.30 -19.65
N LEU A 92 -12.30 14.67 -18.39
CA LEU A 92 -11.24 15.50 -17.87
C LEU A 92 -10.31 14.59 -17.08
N MET A 93 -9.01 14.64 -17.33
CA MET A 93 -7.96 14.09 -16.47
C MET A 93 -6.98 15.18 -16.08
N MET A 94 -6.55 15.16 -14.83
CA MET A 94 -5.39 15.93 -14.40
C MET A 94 -4.65 15.20 -13.28
N THR A 95 -3.35 15.42 -13.16
CA THR A 95 -2.61 15.14 -11.93
C THR A 95 -2.81 16.30 -10.98
N LEU A 96 -3.28 16.02 -9.77
CA LEU A 96 -3.64 17.02 -8.77
C LEU A 96 -2.88 16.78 -7.47
N LYS A 97 -2.37 17.84 -6.85
CA LYS A 97 -1.74 17.81 -5.53
C LYS A 97 -2.24 18.99 -4.69
N VAL A 98 -2.86 18.72 -3.53
CA VAL A 98 -3.31 19.78 -2.62
C VAL A 98 -2.17 20.13 -1.65
N THR A 99 -1.70 21.37 -1.66
CA THR A 99 -0.51 21.84 -0.93
C THR A 99 -0.81 22.67 0.31
N GLU A 100 -1.96 23.34 0.35
CA GLU A 100 -2.47 24.02 1.55
C GLU A 100 -3.89 23.53 1.83
N GLN A 101 -4.22 23.31 3.10
CA GLN A 101 -5.52 22.76 3.48
C GLN A 101 -6.67 23.67 3.00
N PRO A 102 -7.69 23.11 2.31
CA PRO A 102 -8.91 23.84 1.98
C PRO A 102 -9.71 24.23 3.23
N SER A 103 -10.79 24.99 3.04
CA SER A 103 -11.75 25.27 4.11
C SER A 103 -12.75 24.12 4.31
N LYS A 104 -13.31 24.00 5.52
CA LYS A 104 -14.40 23.05 5.80
C LYS A 104 -15.66 23.29 4.96
N ALA A 105 -15.91 24.53 4.55
CA ALA A 105 -17.05 24.86 3.71
C ALA A 105 -16.93 24.26 2.31
N GLY A 106 -15.71 24.02 1.83
CA GLY A 106 -15.41 23.56 0.48
C GLY A 106 -15.75 24.56 -0.63
N THR A 107 -15.19 24.34 -1.81
CA THR A 107 -15.49 25.12 -3.03
C THR A 107 -15.09 24.31 -4.26
N TYR A 108 -15.63 24.67 -5.42
CA TYR A 108 -15.17 24.14 -6.71
C TYR A 108 -14.02 24.96 -7.26
N PHE A 109 -13.11 24.28 -7.96
CA PHE A 109 -11.91 24.88 -8.55
C PHE A 109 -11.73 24.53 -10.04
N ALA A 110 -12.47 23.54 -10.57
CA ALA A 110 -12.47 23.18 -11.98
C ALA A 110 -13.89 22.85 -12.46
N HIS A 111 -14.23 23.21 -13.69
CA HIS A 111 -15.55 22.97 -14.27
C HIS A 111 -15.57 23.08 -15.79
N PHE A 112 -16.55 22.42 -16.42
CA PHE A 112 -16.95 22.71 -17.80
C PHE A 112 -17.87 23.92 -17.85
N ARG A 113 -17.81 24.70 -18.93
CA ARG A 113 -18.66 25.87 -19.13
C ARG A 113 -18.97 26.15 -20.59
N GLY A 114 -20.01 26.94 -20.78
CA GLY A 114 -20.19 27.76 -21.98
C GLY A 114 -19.77 29.21 -21.72
N GLY A 115 -20.41 30.15 -22.41
CA GLY A 115 -20.00 31.56 -22.36
C GLY A 115 -20.37 32.31 -21.07
N GLY A 116 -21.39 31.85 -20.32
CA GLY A 116 -21.92 32.58 -19.15
C GLY A 116 -21.75 31.85 -17.81
N SER A 117 -21.75 32.60 -16.71
CA SER A 117 -21.56 32.05 -15.35
C SER A 117 -22.66 31.10 -14.86
N SER A 118 -23.81 31.07 -15.54
CA SER A 118 -24.91 30.12 -15.25
C SER A 118 -24.79 28.78 -15.99
N THR A 119 -23.71 28.59 -16.76
CA THR A 119 -23.51 27.42 -17.62
C THR A 119 -22.60 26.34 -17.02
N TYR A 120 -22.10 26.53 -15.81
CA TYR A 120 -21.07 25.67 -15.22
C TYR A 120 -21.60 24.27 -14.93
N ARG A 121 -20.96 23.25 -15.47
CA ARG A 121 -21.34 21.84 -15.32
C ARG A 121 -20.12 20.98 -15.07
N GLY A 122 -20.31 19.78 -14.52
CA GLY A 122 -19.21 18.88 -14.17
C GLY A 122 -18.20 19.60 -13.29
N LEU A 123 -18.59 19.92 -12.06
CA LEU A 123 -17.79 20.71 -11.15
C LEU A 123 -16.98 19.79 -10.24
N LEU A 124 -15.67 20.03 -10.17
CA LEU A 124 -14.77 19.37 -9.23
C LEU A 124 -14.57 20.25 -7.99
N PHE A 125 -14.90 19.68 -6.83
CA PHE A 125 -14.87 20.32 -5.53
C PHE A 125 -13.71 19.82 -4.67
N VAL A 126 -13.29 20.67 -3.74
CA VAL A 126 -12.36 20.34 -2.66
C VAL A 126 -12.90 20.88 -1.33
N ALA A 127 -12.72 20.15 -0.25
CA ALA A 127 -13.04 20.57 1.12
C ALA A 127 -12.03 19.98 2.10
N ALA A 128 -11.93 20.58 3.29
CA ALA A 128 -11.10 20.01 4.35
C ALA A 128 -11.71 18.71 4.86
N GLU A 129 -10.86 17.78 5.28
CA GLU A 129 -11.30 16.68 6.13
C GLU A 129 -11.93 17.21 7.43
N GLU A 130 -12.92 16.51 7.98
CA GLU A 130 -13.65 16.97 9.16
C GLU A 130 -12.76 17.01 10.40
N GLU A 131 -11.89 16.00 10.53
CA GLU A 131 -10.95 15.81 11.64
C GLU A 131 -9.49 15.76 11.15
N GLY A 132 -8.66 16.69 11.61
CA GLY A 132 -7.23 16.70 11.31
C GLY A 132 -6.83 17.44 10.03
N GLU A 133 -5.64 17.12 9.53
CA GLU A 133 -5.09 17.66 8.28
C GLU A 133 -5.41 16.70 7.12
N GLY A 134 -5.87 17.27 6.01
CA GLY A 134 -6.27 16.50 4.84
C GLY A 134 -7.38 17.19 4.05
N PHE A 135 -7.78 16.56 2.96
CA PHE A 135 -8.83 17.05 2.08
C PHE A 135 -9.70 15.94 1.52
N ARG A 136 -10.87 16.31 1.01
CA ARG A 136 -11.74 15.47 0.19
C ARG A 136 -11.95 16.11 -1.17
N LEU A 137 -12.09 15.28 -2.20
CA LEU A 137 -12.58 15.68 -3.50
C LEU A 137 -14.07 15.37 -3.62
N GLY A 138 -14.80 16.18 -4.36
CA GLY A 138 -16.22 15.97 -4.62
C GLY A 138 -16.59 16.33 -6.04
N VAL A 139 -17.74 15.85 -6.49
CA VAL A 139 -18.26 16.12 -7.83
C VAL A 139 -19.71 16.60 -7.74
N ALA A 140 -20.07 17.54 -8.61
CA ALA A 140 -21.44 18.00 -8.78
C ALA A 140 -21.77 18.23 -10.27
N ASN A 141 -23.03 18.03 -10.62
CA ASN A 141 -23.56 18.28 -11.95
C ASN A 141 -23.67 19.77 -12.25
N GLY A 142 -24.16 20.55 -11.30
CA GLY A 142 -24.36 22.00 -11.43
C GLY A 142 -24.47 22.76 -10.09
N ALA A 143 -24.34 22.08 -8.96
CA ALA A 143 -24.41 22.69 -7.64
C ALA A 143 -23.30 23.72 -7.41
N SER A 144 -23.63 24.77 -6.65
CA SER A 144 -22.69 25.82 -6.20
C SER A 144 -22.42 25.77 -4.70
N LYS A 145 -23.04 24.83 -3.98
CA LYS A 145 -22.95 24.66 -2.53
C LYS A 145 -22.47 23.26 -2.20
N SER A 146 -21.55 23.16 -1.23
CA SER A 146 -20.99 21.88 -0.75
C SER A 146 -22.02 20.93 -0.15
N SER A 147 -23.16 21.42 0.33
CA SER A 147 -24.26 20.60 0.85
C SER A 147 -24.96 19.73 -0.20
N GLU A 148 -24.72 20.00 -1.48
CA GLU A 148 -25.30 19.29 -2.63
C GLU A 148 -24.23 18.51 -3.41
N VAL A 149 -22.99 18.50 -2.93
CA VAL A 149 -21.86 17.82 -3.57
C VAL A 149 -21.79 16.38 -3.08
N THR A 150 -21.58 15.44 -4.00
CA THR A 150 -21.21 14.08 -3.63
C THR A 150 -19.71 14.05 -3.36
N TRP A 151 -19.32 13.67 -2.15
CA TRP A 151 -17.93 13.65 -1.70
C TRP A 151 -17.32 12.25 -1.78
N TRP A 152 -16.04 12.17 -2.12
CA TRP A 152 -15.28 10.93 -1.99
C TRP A 152 -15.31 10.47 -0.51
N PRO A 153 -15.58 9.18 -0.24
CA PRO A 153 -15.84 8.70 1.13
C PRO A 153 -14.61 8.73 2.03
N GLU A 154 -13.41 8.64 1.46
CA GLU A 154 -12.15 8.68 2.22
C GLU A 154 -11.40 9.99 1.99
N PRO A 155 -10.71 10.53 3.02
CA PRO A 155 -9.83 11.69 2.87
C PRO A 155 -8.49 11.35 2.22
N PHE A 156 -7.81 12.41 1.78
CA PHE A 156 -6.48 12.38 1.21
C PHE A 156 -5.53 13.25 2.02
N ALA A 157 -4.28 12.79 2.14
CA ALA A 157 -3.20 13.58 2.71
C ALA A 157 -2.77 14.70 1.76
N LEU A 158 -2.33 15.83 2.31
CA LEU A 158 -1.74 16.92 1.53
C LEU A 158 -0.42 16.48 0.90
N ASN A 159 -0.02 17.16 -0.19
CA ASN A 159 1.23 16.98 -0.92
C ASN A 159 1.42 15.65 -1.66
N GLU A 160 0.41 14.77 -1.65
CA GLU A 160 0.40 13.55 -2.46
C GLU A 160 -0.29 13.81 -3.81
N PRO A 161 0.37 13.53 -4.95
CA PRO A 161 -0.22 13.67 -6.27
C PRO A 161 -1.21 12.53 -6.57
N LEU A 162 -2.35 12.87 -7.16
CA LEU A 162 -3.43 11.94 -7.54
C LEU A 162 -3.81 12.19 -9.00
N GLN A 163 -4.05 11.13 -9.78
CA GLN A 163 -4.71 11.28 -11.07
C GLN A 163 -6.21 11.34 -10.82
N VAL A 164 -6.80 12.47 -11.17
CA VAL A 164 -8.23 12.70 -11.03
C VAL A 164 -8.85 12.63 -12.42
N VAL A 165 -9.85 11.78 -12.59
CA VAL A 165 -10.64 11.72 -13.84
C VAL A 165 -12.10 12.00 -13.55
N MET A 166 -12.68 12.94 -14.29
CA MET A 166 -14.10 13.25 -14.23
C MET A 166 -14.72 13.09 -15.60
N SER A 167 -15.85 12.39 -15.69
CA SER A 167 -16.69 12.38 -16.89
C SER A 167 -17.86 13.34 -16.75
N TYR A 168 -18.31 13.94 -17.84
CA TYR A 168 -19.54 14.71 -17.94
C TYR A 168 -20.31 14.33 -19.22
N HIS A 169 -21.57 13.96 -19.08
CA HIS A 169 -22.43 13.62 -20.22
C HIS A 169 -23.29 14.82 -20.62
N ALA A 170 -23.09 15.34 -21.84
CA ALA A 170 -23.65 16.62 -22.26
C ALA A 170 -25.18 16.66 -22.26
N ARG A 171 -25.85 15.62 -22.78
CA ARG A 171 -27.32 15.53 -22.78
C ARG A 171 -27.93 15.38 -21.39
N SER A 172 -27.40 14.50 -20.55
CA SER A 172 -28.03 14.21 -19.25
C SER A 172 -27.61 15.18 -18.16
N GLY A 173 -26.48 15.87 -18.35
CA GLY A 173 -25.87 16.72 -17.34
C GLY A 173 -25.19 15.95 -16.21
N LEU A 174 -25.06 14.63 -16.33
CA LEU A 174 -24.53 13.76 -15.27
C LEU A 174 -23.00 13.72 -15.28
N SER A 175 -22.43 13.76 -14.09
CA SER A 175 -21.00 13.78 -13.84
C SER A 175 -20.59 12.61 -12.95
N ARG A 176 -19.44 12.00 -13.27
CA ARG A 176 -18.82 10.96 -12.44
C ARG A 176 -17.38 11.31 -12.18
N LEU A 177 -16.84 10.87 -11.05
CA LEU A 177 -15.45 11.07 -10.64
C LEU A 177 -14.82 9.72 -10.28
N GLY A 178 -13.55 9.57 -10.64
CA GLY A 178 -12.70 8.45 -10.26
C GLY A 178 -11.29 8.94 -9.96
N LEU A 179 -10.59 8.21 -9.08
CA LEU A 179 -9.23 8.51 -8.68
C LEU A 179 -8.34 7.35 -9.08
N ASN A 180 -7.27 7.66 -9.81
CA ASN A 180 -6.38 6.71 -10.47
C ASN A 180 -7.13 5.60 -11.25
N PRO A 181 -8.17 5.91 -12.05
CA PRO A 181 -8.98 4.89 -12.70
C PRO A 181 -8.20 4.20 -13.84
N ALA A 182 -8.30 2.88 -13.94
CA ALA A 182 -7.70 2.11 -15.02
C ALA A 182 -8.66 1.97 -16.23
N GLN A 183 -9.96 2.08 -15.98
CA GLN A 183 -11.05 1.94 -16.94
C GLN A 183 -12.23 2.85 -16.55
N GLU A 184 -13.11 3.14 -17.50
CA GLU A 184 -14.22 4.07 -17.29
C GLU A 184 -15.21 3.64 -16.18
N THR A 185 -15.34 2.33 -15.94
CA THR A 185 -16.17 1.80 -14.86
C THR A 185 -15.65 2.16 -13.47
N ASP A 186 -14.38 2.56 -13.35
CA ASP A 186 -13.75 2.97 -12.09
C ASP A 186 -14.11 4.42 -11.69
N LEU A 187 -14.85 5.15 -12.55
CA LEU A 187 -15.47 6.43 -12.19
C LEU A 187 -16.69 6.18 -11.26
N THR A 188 -16.43 5.78 -10.03
CA THR A 188 -17.45 5.26 -9.11
C THR A 188 -18.28 6.32 -8.40
N LEU A 189 -17.76 7.54 -8.24
CA LEU A 189 -18.47 8.60 -7.54
C LEU A 189 -19.42 9.32 -8.50
N LEU A 190 -20.72 9.25 -8.25
CA LEU A 190 -21.76 9.87 -9.08
C LEU A 190 -22.28 11.15 -8.43
N ALA A 191 -22.35 12.25 -9.18
CA ALA A 191 -23.00 13.48 -8.74
C ALA A 191 -24.53 13.29 -8.68
N GLU A 192 -25.13 13.63 -7.53
CA GLU A 192 -26.56 13.40 -7.27
C GLU A 192 -27.44 14.65 -7.41
N ASP A 193 -26.84 15.84 -7.46
CA ASP A 193 -27.59 17.09 -7.63
C ASP A 193 -28.27 17.16 -9.00
N VAL A 194 -29.43 17.79 -9.04
CA VAL A 194 -30.19 17.95 -10.29
C VAL A 194 -29.74 19.24 -10.98
N ALA A 195 -29.09 19.09 -12.13
CA ALA A 195 -28.70 20.20 -12.98
C ALA A 195 -29.39 20.12 -14.36
N ILE A 196 -29.83 21.28 -14.87
CA ILE A 196 -30.33 21.37 -16.25
C ILE A 196 -29.11 21.37 -17.19
N PRO A 197 -29.02 20.50 -18.21
CA PRO A 197 -27.96 20.53 -19.21
C PRO A 197 -27.73 21.92 -19.84
N ARG A 198 -26.49 22.22 -20.22
CA ARG A 198 -26.09 23.51 -20.81
C ARG A 198 -25.11 23.26 -21.96
N GLY A 199 -25.11 24.17 -22.94
CA GLY A 199 -24.11 24.17 -23.99
C GLY A 199 -22.71 24.45 -23.44
N ILE A 200 -21.82 23.46 -23.56
CA ILE A 200 -20.43 23.48 -23.13
C ILE A 200 -19.52 23.63 -24.35
N HIS A 201 -18.53 24.50 -24.25
CA HIS A 201 -17.47 24.67 -25.27
C HIS A 201 -16.13 25.10 -24.66
N GLN A 202 -16.03 25.15 -23.33
CA GLN A 202 -14.82 25.52 -22.61
C GLN A 202 -14.65 24.67 -21.36
N PHE A 203 -13.41 24.50 -20.94
CA PHE A 203 -13.02 24.04 -19.60
C PHE A 203 -12.39 25.19 -18.84
N ALA A 204 -12.58 25.25 -17.52
CA ALA A 204 -12.14 26.39 -16.72
C ALA A 204 -11.60 25.98 -15.36
N PHE A 205 -10.57 26.72 -14.93
CA PHE A 205 -10.06 26.74 -13.57
C PHE A 205 -10.53 28.00 -12.85
N ARG A 206 -10.74 27.89 -11.54
CA ARG A 206 -11.24 28.96 -10.68
C ARG A 206 -10.37 29.13 -9.44
N GLN A 207 -9.95 30.35 -9.18
CA GLN A 207 -9.35 30.73 -7.89
C GLN A 207 -10.40 31.39 -7.00
N ALA A 208 -10.50 30.90 -5.77
CA ALA A 208 -11.53 31.29 -4.84
C ALA A 208 -11.07 31.11 -3.39
N SER A 209 -11.66 31.91 -2.51
CA SER A 209 -11.50 31.66 -1.07
C SER A 209 -11.96 30.24 -0.72
N GLY A 210 -11.21 29.58 0.14
CA GLY A 210 -11.55 28.27 0.68
C GLY A 210 -11.09 27.05 -0.10
N LEU A 211 -10.44 27.18 -1.27
CA LEU A 211 -9.88 26.03 -2.02
C LEU A 211 -8.53 25.53 -1.45
N GLY A 212 -7.90 26.29 -0.55
CA GLY A 212 -6.54 26.01 -0.09
C GLY A 212 -5.51 26.31 -1.17
N GLY A 213 -4.53 25.42 -1.34
CA GLY A 213 -3.54 25.44 -2.40
C GLY A 213 -3.65 24.17 -3.22
N ILE A 214 -3.79 24.29 -4.54
CA ILE A 214 -3.92 23.14 -5.44
C ILE A 214 -2.95 23.31 -6.59
N TRP A 215 -2.12 22.30 -6.82
CA TRP A 215 -1.24 22.21 -7.98
C TRP A 215 -1.82 21.22 -8.98
N VAL A 216 -1.80 21.58 -10.26
CA VAL A 216 -2.33 20.76 -11.35
C VAL A 216 -1.27 20.58 -12.45
N ASP A 217 -1.16 19.37 -12.99
CA ASP A 217 -0.30 19.00 -14.13
C ASP A 217 -1.07 18.01 -15.04
N GLN A 218 -0.60 17.82 -16.27
CA GLN A 218 -1.08 16.85 -17.25
C GLN A 218 -2.59 16.99 -17.53
N LEU A 219 -3.09 18.22 -17.62
CA LEU A 219 -4.48 18.46 -17.97
C LEU A 219 -4.75 17.84 -19.35
N THR A 220 -5.73 16.95 -19.42
CA THR A 220 -6.23 16.41 -20.67
C THR A 220 -7.75 16.43 -20.66
N VAL A 221 -8.35 16.97 -21.72
CA VAL A 221 -9.79 16.86 -21.97
C VAL A 221 -10.00 16.15 -23.30
N THR A 222 -10.83 15.12 -23.32
CA THR A 222 -11.10 14.26 -24.49
C THR A 222 -12.56 13.82 -24.51
N ASP A 223 -13.03 13.29 -25.63
CA ASP A 223 -14.34 12.65 -25.76
C ASP A 223 -14.30 11.10 -25.66
N ASP A 224 -13.12 10.53 -25.40
CA ASP A 224 -12.93 9.09 -25.21
C ASP A 224 -12.03 8.80 -24.00
N PHE A 225 -12.51 7.98 -23.07
CA PHE A 225 -11.74 7.54 -21.90
C PHE A 225 -10.42 6.87 -22.30
N GLY A 226 -10.40 6.16 -23.44
CA GLY A 226 -9.22 5.46 -23.95
C GLY A 226 -8.03 6.36 -24.28
N ASP A 227 -8.27 7.65 -24.52
CA ASP A 227 -7.24 8.64 -24.86
C ASP A 227 -6.66 9.35 -23.64
N LEU A 228 -7.23 9.13 -22.45
CA LEU A 228 -6.68 9.69 -21.23
C LEU A 228 -5.28 9.11 -20.98
N PRO A 229 -4.27 9.96 -20.74
CA PRO A 229 -3.00 9.49 -20.24
C PRO A 229 -3.25 8.68 -18.98
N ARG A 230 -2.93 7.39 -19.03
CA ARG A 230 -2.97 6.56 -17.83
C ARG A 230 -1.93 7.10 -16.87
N GLN A 231 -2.24 7.09 -15.58
CA GLN A 231 -1.24 7.38 -14.56
C GLN A 231 -0.06 6.42 -14.82
N THR A 232 1.04 6.94 -15.37
CA THR A 232 2.31 6.23 -15.29
C THR A 232 2.60 6.19 -13.82
N ALA A 233 2.48 5.00 -13.24
CA ALA A 233 2.75 4.78 -11.83
C ALA A 233 4.03 5.52 -11.43
N SER A 234 4.02 6.20 -10.27
CA SER A 234 5.13 7.02 -9.75
C SER A 234 6.48 6.56 -10.27
N VAL A 235 7.25 7.41 -10.97
CA VAL A 235 8.57 7.01 -11.50
C VAL A 235 9.56 6.54 -10.42
N ILE A 236 9.22 6.77 -9.14
CA ILE A 236 9.90 6.19 -7.99
C ILE A 236 9.07 4.98 -7.53
N PRO A 237 9.64 3.77 -7.58
CA PRO A 237 9.03 2.58 -7.02
C PRO A 237 8.73 2.72 -5.52
N THR A 238 7.59 2.18 -5.08
CA THR A 238 7.20 2.10 -3.66
C THR A 238 7.12 0.65 -3.21
N PHE A 239 7.34 0.40 -1.92
CA PHE A 239 7.31 -0.94 -1.34
C PHE A 239 6.69 -0.93 0.05
N GLN A 240 5.84 -1.92 0.32
CA GLN A 240 5.21 -2.13 1.62
C GLN A 240 5.15 -3.62 1.93
N ILE A 241 5.22 -3.96 3.21
CA ILE A 241 5.11 -5.34 3.70
C ILE A 241 4.12 -5.42 4.85
N ARG A 242 3.47 -6.57 5.01
CA ARG A 242 2.63 -6.88 6.17
C ARG A 242 2.82 -8.34 6.61
N PRO A 243 2.95 -8.61 7.92
CA PRO A 243 3.05 -9.97 8.41
C PRO A 243 1.70 -10.68 8.27
N LEU A 244 1.74 -11.97 7.93
CA LEU A 244 0.60 -12.88 7.88
C LEU A 244 0.42 -13.63 9.21
N THR A 245 1.53 -13.90 9.90
CA THR A 245 1.59 -14.46 11.25
C THR A 245 2.81 -13.87 11.97
N ASN A 246 2.74 -13.81 13.30
CA ASN A 246 3.85 -13.36 14.13
C ASN A 246 4.44 -14.49 14.97
N ASP A 247 3.75 -15.63 15.09
CA ASP A 247 4.19 -16.77 15.88
C ASP A 247 4.32 -18.00 14.99
N PHE A 248 5.45 -18.70 15.10
CA PHE A 248 5.79 -19.89 14.35
C PHE A 248 6.07 -21.02 15.31
N PRO A 249 5.38 -22.17 15.20
CA PRO A 249 5.82 -23.37 15.88
C PRO A 249 7.23 -23.74 15.43
N GLU A 250 8.05 -24.26 16.33
CA GLU A 250 9.26 -24.97 15.96
C GLU A 250 8.92 -26.14 15.01
N GLY A 251 9.75 -26.38 13.99
CA GLY A 251 9.50 -27.41 12.98
C GLY A 251 8.32 -27.16 12.05
N ALA A 252 7.78 -25.96 12.01
CA ALA A 252 6.79 -25.59 11.02
C ALA A 252 7.44 -25.63 9.64
N GLY A 253 6.93 -26.52 8.78
CA GLY A 253 7.26 -26.50 7.35
C GLY A 253 6.95 -25.13 6.74
N SER A 254 7.35 -24.93 5.47
CA SER A 254 7.24 -23.65 4.76
C SER A 254 5.90 -22.93 4.97
N ALA A 255 5.93 -21.86 5.76
CA ALA A 255 4.80 -21.00 6.08
C ALA A 255 5.02 -19.60 5.50
N ALA A 256 3.97 -19.02 4.91
CA ALA A 256 4.05 -17.65 4.41
C ALA A 256 4.12 -16.70 5.62
N TRP A 257 5.26 -16.04 5.80
CA TRP A 257 5.47 -15.15 6.94
C TRP A 257 4.89 -13.78 6.69
N PHE A 258 5.21 -13.18 5.54
CA PHE A 258 4.69 -11.88 5.17
C PHE A 258 4.37 -11.83 3.68
N GLU A 259 3.51 -10.89 3.36
CA GLU A 259 3.25 -10.49 1.99
C GLU A 259 3.79 -9.08 1.75
N TRP A 260 4.15 -8.84 0.50
CA TRP A 260 4.67 -7.56 0.05
C TRP A 260 3.86 -7.06 -1.14
N GLU A 261 3.76 -5.74 -1.22
CA GLU A 261 3.12 -5.01 -2.31
C GLU A 261 4.10 -3.94 -2.82
N ARG A 262 4.19 -3.82 -4.15
CA ARG A 262 5.02 -2.84 -4.86
C ARG A 262 4.12 -1.94 -5.71
N GLY A 263 4.34 -0.64 -5.61
CA GLY A 263 3.69 0.38 -6.43
C GLY A 263 4.72 1.25 -7.17
N GLY A 264 4.24 2.31 -7.81
CA GLY A 264 5.11 3.17 -8.64
C GLY A 264 5.64 2.46 -9.87
N ASP A 265 6.85 2.81 -10.32
CA ASP A 265 7.45 2.29 -11.54
C ASP A 265 7.72 0.79 -11.40
N LEU A 266 6.98 0.00 -12.18
CA LEU A 266 7.15 -1.45 -12.25
C LEU A 266 7.98 -1.86 -13.47
N THR A 267 8.44 -0.93 -14.31
CA THR A 267 9.06 -1.26 -15.60
C THR A 267 10.45 -1.89 -15.46
N HIS A 268 11.12 -1.65 -14.32
CA HIS A 268 12.43 -2.22 -14.01
C HIS A 268 12.37 -3.21 -12.84
N PRO A 269 13.21 -4.25 -12.83
CA PRO A 269 13.34 -5.09 -11.65
C PRO A 269 13.91 -4.29 -10.47
N ILE A 270 13.55 -4.67 -9.24
CA ILE A 270 14.15 -4.14 -8.01
C ILE A 270 14.78 -5.28 -7.24
N HIS A 271 15.98 -5.04 -6.76
CA HIS A 271 16.71 -5.95 -5.91
C HIS A 271 16.51 -5.55 -4.45
N LEU A 272 16.01 -6.48 -3.65
CA LEU A 272 15.85 -6.32 -2.21
C LEU A 272 16.76 -7.28 -1.45
N GLN A 273 17.26 -6.82 -0.32
CA GLN A 273 17.91 -7.64 0.68
C GLN A 273 17.11 -7.64 1.97
N VAL A 274 17.13 -8.78 2.67
CA VAL A 274 16.59 -8.88 4.03
C VAL A 274 17.74 -9.12 5.00
N LEU A 275 17.82 -8.26 6.00
CA LEU A 275 18.77 -8.36 7.09
C LEU A 275 18.02 -8.98 8.27
N TRP A 276 18.48 -10.15 8.69
CA TRP A 276 17.93 -10.89 9.83
C TRP A 276 18.70 -10.53 11.10
N SER A 277 17.96 -10.37 12.19
CA SER A 277 18.48 -10.17 13.54
C SER A 277 17.47 -10.71 14.56
N GLY A 278 17.79 -10.67 15.84
CA GLY A 278 16.94 -11.22 16.89
C GLY A 278 17.72 -12.16 17.80
N THR A 279 17.03 -13.12 18.41
CA THR A 279 17.67 -14.18 19.19
C THR A 279 17.71 -15.52 18.45
N ALA A 280 16.84 -15.72 17.46
CA ALA A 280 16.89 -16.89 16.58
C ALA A 280 18.04 -16.75 15.56
N ASP A 281 18.88 -17.76 15.47
CA ASP A 281 20.02 -17.90 14.58
C ASP A 281 19.61 -18.55 13.23
N PRO A 282 19.88 -17.89 12.08
CA PRO A 282 19.65 -18.48 10.77
C PRO A 282 20.43 -19.78 10.56
N GLU A 283 19.81 -20.75 9.90
CA GLU A 283 20.35 -22.12 9.67
C GLU A 283 20.42 -23.02 10.92
N GLU A 284 20.17 -22.50 12.12
CA GLU A 284 19.95 -23.30 13.34
C GLU A 284 18.44 -23.37 13.62
N ASP A 285 17.76 -22.22 13.70
CA ASP A 285 16.34 -22.18 14.12
C ASP A 285 15.39 -22.03 12.94
N PHE A 286 15.86 -21.51 11.80
CA PHE A 286 15.05 -21.33 10.61
C PHE A 286 15.84 -21.29 9.29
N MET A 287 15.14 -21.66 8.22
CA MET A 287 15.53 -21.45 6.84
C MET A 287 14.59 -20.46 6.16
N VAL A 288 15.17 -19.64 5.29
CA VAL A 288 14.42 -18.76 4.40
C VAL A 288 14.46 -19.31 2.98
N SER A 289 13.33 -19.18 2.28
CA SER A 289 13.24 -19.61 0.88
C SER A 289 14.27 -18.91 -0.02
N GLU A 290 14.53 -17.61 0.20
CA GLU A 290 15.54 -16.81 -0.51
C GLU A 290 16.01 -15.63 0.38
N ALA A 291 17.32 -15.35 0.45
CA ALA A 291 17.90 -14.26 1.25
C ALA A 291 17.98 -12.90 0.51
N SER A 292 17.77 -12.91 -0.81
CA SER A 292 17.70 -11.73 -1.66
C SER A 292 16.63 -11.96 -2.73
N TRP A 293 15.75 -11.00 -2.96
CA TRP A 293 14.67 -11.12 -3.93
C TRP A 293 14.84 -10.14 -5.07
N VAL A 294 14.54 -10.62 -6.27
CA VAL A 294 14.34 -9.76 -7.44
C VAL A 294 12.84 -9.61 -7.64
N LEU A 295 12.33 -8.42 -7.37
CA LEU A 295 10.98 -8.06 -7.78
C LEU A 295 11.02 -7.82 -9.27
N ALA A 296 10.54 -8.78 -10.08
CA ALA A 296 10.63 -8.69 -11.52
C ALA A 296 9.88 -7.48 -12.08
N SER A 297 10.24 -7.06 -13.30
CA SER A 297 9.48 -6.05 -14.04
C SER A 297 8.01 -6.48 -14.17
N GLY A 298 7.09 -5.57 -13.87
CA GLY A 298 5.65 -5.77 -13.86
C GLY A 298 5.09 -6.47 -12.61
N GLN A 299 5.93 -6.94 -11.69
CA GLN A 299 5.47 -7.63 -10.48
C GLN A 299 5.10 -6.63 -9.38
N SER A 300 3.85 -6.71 -8.89
CA SER A 300 3.30 -5.78 -7.91
C SER A 300 2.98 -6.40 -6.55
N HIS A 301 3.06 -7.73 -6.40
CA HIS A 301 2.81 -8.40 -5.12
C HIS A 301 3.54 -9.75 -5.02
N GLY A 302 3.71 -10.23 -3.79
CA GLY A 302 4.25 -11.57 -3.53
C GLY A 302 4.27 -11.92 -2.05
N ARG A 303 4.88 -13.07 -1.75
CA ARG A 303 4.98 -13.62 -0.39
C ARG A 303 6.37 -14.14 -0.13
N VAL A 304 6.74 -14.11 1.14
CA VAL A 304 7.99 -14.66 1.65
C VAL A 304 7.67 -15.78 2.59
N TYR A 305 8.38 -16.90 2.41
CA TYR A 305 8.17 -18.11 3.18
C TYR A 305 9.34 -18.37 4.11
N LEU A 306 9.01 -18.71 5.34
CA LEU A 306 9.89 -19.11 6.43
C LEU A 306 9.62 -20.58 6.75
N GLU A 307 10.67 -21.38 6.95
CA GLU A 307 10.60 -22.74 7.45
C GLU A 307 11.37 -22.77 8.76
N THR A 308 10.70 -23.05 9.88
CA THR A 308 11.38 -23.20 11.17
C THR A 308 11.94 -24.61 11.28
N MET A 309 13.14 -24.72 11.83
CA MET A 309 13.78 -26.01 12.05
C MET A 309 13.18 -26.67 13.28
N LYS A 310 13.28 -28.00 13.33
CA LYS A 310 12.91 -28.80 14.50
C LYS A 310 14.17 -29.48 15.01
N ASP A 311 14.42 -29.40 16.31
CA ASP A 311 15.38 -30.26 16.93
C ASP A 311 14.89 -30.92 18.24
N ARG A 312 15.76 -30.97 19.26
CA ARG A 312 15.52 -31.57 20.58
C ARG A 312 16.14 -30.74 21.71
N LEU A 313 16.61 -29.54 21.44
CA LEU A 313 17.24 -28.65 22.41
C LEU A 313 16.14 -27.80 23.04
N VAL A 314 16.30 -27.47 24.33
CA VAL A 314 15.36 -26.57 25.00
C VAL A 314 16.01 -25.19 25.03
N GLU A 315 15.47 -24.28 24.22
CA GLU A 315 16.07 -22.98 23.91
C GLU A 315 15.16 -21.83 24.37
N GLY A 316 13.86 -22.13 24.55
CA GLY A 316 12.81 -21.14 24.82
C GLY A 316 12.37 -20.37 23.57
N ASP A 317 11.33 -19.56 23.70
CA ASP A 317 10.82 -18.78 22.56
C ASP A 317 11.84 -17.74 22.07
N GLU A 318 12.10 -17.75 20.76
CA GLU A 318 13.09 -16.89 20.14
C GLU A 318 12.45 -15.82 19.26
N VAL A 319 13.13 -14.67 19.12
CA VAL A 319 12.66 -13.52 18.35
C VAL A 319 13.35 -13.45 17.00
N LEU A 320 12.56 -13.20 15.95
CA LEU A 320 12.98 -12.91 14.59
C LEU A 320 12.71 -11.44 14.28
N ILE A 321 13.69 -10.73 13.73
CA ILE A 321 13.54 -9.38 13.21
C ILE A 321 14.06 -9.34 11.78
N ALA A 322 13.20 -8.99 10.83
CA ALA A 322 13.58 -8.77 9.44
C ALA A 322 13.53 -7.30 9.09
N GLU A 323 14.62 -6.80 8.54
CA GLU A 323 14.70 -5.49 7.94
C GLU A 323 14.86 -5.62 6.42
N VAL A 324 13.87 -5.12 5.67
CA VAL A 324 13.86 -5.20 4.21
C VAL A 324 14.29 -3.87 3.62
N ARG A 325 15.32 -3.90 2.75
CA ARG A 325 15.87 -2.70 2.10
C ARG A 325 16.21 -2.96 0.63
N ALA A 326 16.17 -1.92 -0.19
CA ALA A 326 16.71 -1.97 -1.55
C ALA A 326 18.24 -2.00 -1.56
N PHE A 327 18.83 -2.57 -2.61
CA PHE A 327 20.27 -2.45 -2.83
C PHE A 327 20.69 -1.00 -3.10
N ALA A 328 21.93 -0.67 -2.73
CA ALA A 328 22.46 0.68 -2.89
C ALA A 328 22.42 1.14 -4.35
N GLY A 329 21.78 2.29 -4.60
CA GLY A 329 21.62 2.88 -5.94
C GLY A 329 20.26 2.63 -6.58
N GLU A 330 19.40 1.80 -5.97
CA GLU A 330 18.01 1.64 -6.39
C GLU A 330 17.10 2.59 -5.62
N ALA A 331 16.23 3.30 -6.35
CA ALA A 331 15.24 4.18 -5.75
C ALA A 331 14.03 3.34 -5.30
N LEU A 332 13.82 3.26 -3.99
CA LEU A 332 12.66 2.61 -3.39
C LEU A 332 12.18 3.45 -2.20
N LEU A 333 10.89 3.75 -2.16
CA LEU A 333 10.26 4.41 -1.02
C LEU A 333 9.49 3.37 -0.18
N GLY A 334 9.86 3.27 1.09
CA GLY A 334 9.29 2.34 2.06
C GLY A 334 10.31 1.32 2.54
N ASP A 335 11.04 1.67 3.60
CA ASP A 335 11.76 0.69 4.41
C ASP A 335 10.77 0.09 5.42
N ALA A 336 10.92 -1.19 5.74
CA ALA A 336 10.04 -1.82 6.71
C ALA A 336 10.78 -2.87 7.54
N THR A 337 10.41 -2.88 8.82
CA THR A 337 10.89 -3.84 9.83
C THR A 337 9.71 -4.68 10.30
N LEU A 338 9.90 -6.00 10.37
CA LEU A 338 8.93 -6.96 10.88
C LEU A 338 9.52 -7.72 12.07
N GLU A 339 8.69 -8.06 13.04
CA GLU A 339 9.03 -8.91 14.19
C GLU A 339 8.16 -10.17 14.18
N GLY A 340 8.77 -11.32 14.46
CA GLY A 340 8.11 -12.62 14.64
C GLY A 340 8.78 -13.43 15.76
N ARG A 341 8.20 -14.59 16.10
CA ARG A 341 8.68 -15.47 17.17
C ARG A 341 8.66 -16.94 16.74
N ILE A 342 9.70 -17.69 17.10
CA ILE A 342 9.72 -19.16 17.02
C ILE A 342 9.38 -19.68 18.42
N MET A 343 8.37 -20.53 18.51
CA MET A 343 7.88 -21.12 19.75
C MET A 343 8.51 -22.49 19.92
N ASP A 344 9.42 -22.62 20.89
CA ASP A 344 10.09 -23.86 21.27
C ASP A 344 9.05 -24.87 21.80
N ASP A 345 9.05 -26.09 21.25
CA ASP A 345 8.16 -27.16 21.70
C ASP A 345 8.90 -28.35 22.36
N ASP A 346 10.20 -28.20 22.58
CA ASP A 346 11.02 -29.22 23.22
C ASP A 346 10.94 -29.20 24.74
N THR A 347 11.14 -30.40 25.29
CA THR A 347 11.13 -30.65 26.74
C THR A 347 12.32 -31.50 27.12
N LEU A 348 12.94 -31.19 28.26
CA LEU A 348 14.10 -31.93 28.75
C LEU A 348 13.73 -33.40 29.03
N SER A 349 14.26 -34.32 28.24
CA SER A 349 14.17 -35.76 28.51
C SER A 349 15.47 -36.31 29.10
N LEU A 350 15.37 -37.05 30.21
CA LEU A 350 16.55 -37.63 30.89
C LEU A 350 17.32 -38.65 30.03
N ALA A 351 16.76 -39.09 28.91
CA ALA A 351 17.35 -40.09 28.01
C ALA A 351 18.49 -39.53 27.12
N GLN A 352 18.71 -38.21 27.09
CA GLN A 352 19.76 -37.55 26.31
C GLN A 352 20.98 -37.10 27.16
N VAL A 353 21.01 -37.45 28.46
CA VAL A 353 22.14 -37.17 29.35
C VAL A 353 23.38 -37.95 28.88
N GLY A 354 24.31 -37.28 28.21
CA GLY A 354 25.57 -37.85 27.70
C GLY A 354 26.56 -38.32 28.77
N GLY A 355 26.23 -38.16 30.05
CA GLY A 355 26.99 -38.64 31.20
C GLY A 355 26.83 -37.74 32.41
N ILE A 356 26.78 -38.34 33.60
CA ILE A 356 26.81 -37.63 34.89
C ILE A 356 28.28 -37.32 35.21
N HIS A 357 28.68 -36.05 35.22
CA HIS A 357 30.03 -35.64 35.65
C HIS A 357 30.01 -35.21 37.12
N TRP A 358 30.84 -35.84 37.93
CA TRP A 358 30.95 -35.56 39.37
C TRP A 358 32.06 -34.54 39.61
N GLN A 359 31.71 -33.34 40.07
CA GLN A 359 32.68 -32.46 40.73
C GLN A 359 32.59 -32.70 42.24
N HIS A 360 33.68 -33.18 42.83
CA HIS A 360 33.82 -33.21 44.29
C HIS A 360 33.83 -31.77 44.80
N ALA A 361 32.78 -31.37 45.51
CA ALA A 361 32.93 -30.33 46.52
C ALA A 361 33.70 -30.90 47.71
N ASP A 362 34.47 -30.03 48.35
CA ASP A 362 35.34 -30.33 49.47
C ASP A 362 34.67 -31.14 50.60
N THR A 363 35.50 -31.75 51.45
CA THR A 363 35.11 -32.66 52.53
C THR A 363 34.18 -32.06 53.59
N GLU A 364 33.87 -30.75 53.50
CA GLU A 364 32.99 -30.06 54.44
C GLU A 364 31.57 -29.88 53.91
N ASN A 365 31.33 -29.90 52.59
CA ASN A 365 30.00 -29.81 51.99
C ASN A 365 29.90 -30.64 50.70
N PRO A 366 29.53 -31.93 50.76
CA PRO A 366 29.37 -32.74 49.56
C PRO A 366 28.15 -32.26 48.75
N THR A 367 28.38 -31.46 47.71
CA THR A 367 27.37 -31.16 46.68
C THR A 367 27.58 -32.06 45.48
N VAL A 368 26.50 -32.64 44.98
CA VAL A 368 26.46 -33.32 43.69
C VAL A 368 25.86 -32.34 42.69
N ALA A 369 26.69 -31.84 41.78
CA ALA A 369 26.23 -31.12 40.59
C ALA A 369 26.04 -32.13 39.47
N ILE A 370 24.85 -32.17 38.87
CA ILE A 370 24.61 -32.94 37.65
C ILE A 370 24.71 -31.97 36.48
N ASP A 371 25.72 -32.17 35.64
CA ASP A 371 25.87 -31.50 34.36
C ASP A 371 24.98 -32.24 33.34
N VAL A 372 23.90 -31.60 32.89
CA VAL A 372 23.00 -32.17 31.88
C VAL A 372 23.53 -31.72 30.53
N VAL A 373 24.18 -32.65 29.81
CA VAL A 373 24.67 -32.38 28.45
C VAL A 373 23.48 -32.04 27.55
N GLY A 374 23.49 -30.84 26.98
CA GLY A 374 22.42 -30.30 26.13
C GLY A 374 22.08 -28.85 26.45
N ASN A 375 22.41 -28.38 27.65
CA ASN A 375 22.18 -26.99 28.05
C ASN A 375 23.54 -26.34 28.34
N LYS A 376 23.95 -25.31 27.57
CA LYS A 376 25.17 -24.55 27.89
C LYS A 376 24.91 -23.72 29.16
N GLY A 377 25.10 -24.30 30.34
CA GLY A 377 25.32 -23.55 31.58
C GLY A 377 24.38 -23.79 32.76
N ASP A 378 23.39 -24.68 32.66
CA ASP A 378 22.48 -24.97 33.79
C ASP A 378 22.91 -26.21 34.58
N PHE A 379 23.15 -26.03 35.88
CA PHE A 379 23.46 -27.10 36.83
C PHE A 379 22.26 -27.38 37.74
N TYR A 380 21.88 -28.65 37.87
CA TYR A 380 20.93 -29.07 38.90
C TYR A 380 21.67 -29.41 40.20
N LYS A 381 21.31 -28.74 41.30
CA LYS A 381 21.83 -29.04 42.64
C LYS A 381 20.92 -30.05 43.33
N ILE A 382 21.48 -31.17 43.77
CA ILE A 382 20.77 -32.10 44.66
C ILE A 382 21.16 -31.77 46.11
N GLU A 383 20.17 -31.43 46.93
CA GLU A 383 20.34 -31.29 48.37
C GLU A 383 19.96 -32.61 49.05
N SER A 384 20.97 -33.33 49.55
CA SER A 384 20.79 -34.57 50.29
C SER A 384 21.19 -34.37 51.76
N SER A 385 20.39 -34.91 52.69
CA SER A 385 20.74 -34.99 54.11
C SER A 385 21.64 -36.20 54.44
N VAL A 386 21.99 -37.00 53.43
CA VAL A 386 22.78 -38.23 53.53
C VAL A 386 24.05 -38.05 52.69
N ASP A 387 25.19 -38.50 53.23
CA ASP A 387 26.44 -38.58 52.48
C ASP A 387 26.34 -39.62 51.36
N LEU A 388 26.43 -39.15 50.12
CA LEU A 388 26.28 -39.95 48.91
C LEU A 388 27.62 -40.44 48.33
N VAL A 389 28.75 -40.17 48.99
CA VAL A 389 30.11 -40.52 48.50
C VAL A 389 30.28 -42.00 48.18
N THR A 390 29.52 -42.89 48.84
CA THR A 390 29.61 -44.35 48.67
C THR A 390 28.42 -44.98 47.96
N TRP A 391 27.52 -44.18 47.38
CA TRP A 391 26.29 -44.65 46.76
C TRP A 391 26.42 -44.81 45.24
N GLU A 392 25.82 -45.85 44.68
CA GLU A 392 25.70 -46.05 43.23
C GLU A 392 24.33 -45.59 42.71
N PRO A 393 24.27 -44.86 41.58
CA PRO A 393 23.02 -44.41 40.99
C PRO A 393 22.20 -45.57 40.41
N ARG A 394 20.87 -45.48 40.56
CA ARG A 394 19.90 -46.38 39.90
C ARG A 394 18.81 -45.57 39.22
N GLU A 395 18.58 -45.81 37.94
CA GLU A 395 17.50 -45.12 37.22
C GLU A 395 16.13 -45.66 37.65
N THR A 396 15.22 -44.77 38.08
CA THR A 396 13.78 -45.03 37.96
C THR A 396 12.98 -43.73 37.82
N GLY A 397 12.52 -43.45 36.59
CA GLY A 397 11.19 -42.91 36.28
C GLY A 397 10.85 -41.44 36.59
N VAL A 398 10.14 -40.82 35.63
CA VAL A 398 9.48 -39.51 35.76
C VAL A 398 8.20 -39.66 36.61
N LEU A 399 8.02 -38.86 37.67
CA LEU A 399 6.79 -38.89 38.47
C LEU A 399 5.71 -37.95 37.94
N THR A 400 6.05 -36.69 37.58
CA THR A 400 5.23 -35.69 36.88
C THR A 400 6.04 -34.39 36.72
N GLU A 401 5.92 -33.66 35.60
CA GLU A 401 6.50 -32.33 35.43
C GLU A 401 6.01 -31.34 36.52
N PRO A 402 6.87 -30.46 37.08
CA PRO A 402 8.29 -30.20 36.82
C PRO A 402 9.22 -30.93 37.82
N SER A 403 8.79 -32.06 38.39
CA SER A 403 9.51 -32.76 39.46
C SER A 403 10.13 -34.07 38.98
N HIS A 404 11.46 -34.14 39.01
CA HIS A 404 12.21 -35.36 38.68
C HIS A 404 12.58 -36.12 39.96
N THR A 405 12.43 -37.46 39.93
CA THR A 405 12.89 -38.32 41.03
C THR A 405 14.06 -39.16 40.52
N LEU A 406 15.18 -39.05 41.19
CA LEU A 406 16.37 -39.85 40.95
C LEU A 406 16.48 -40.88 42.08
N SER A 407 17.01 -42.08 41.81
CA SER A 407 17.18 -43.11 42.86
C SER A 407 18.63 -43.56 43.00
N TRP A 408 19.05 -43.91 44.23
CA TRP A 408 20.41 -44.37 44.54
C TRP A 408 20.38 -45.52 45.51
N ALA A 409 21.35 -46.44 45.43
CA ALA A 409 21.51 -47.51 46.41
C ALA A 409 22.98 -47.68 46.79
N LEU A 410 23.25 -48.07 48.04
CA LEU A 410 24.60 -48.34 48.55
C LEU A 410 25.27 -49.57 47.91
N ASP A 411 24.47 -50.50 47.39
CA ASP A 411 24.87 -51.75 46.73
C ASP A 411 23.72 -52.21 45.82
N ARG A 412 23.99 -53.04 44.80
CA ARG A 412 23.04 -53.57 43.78
C ARG A 412 21.86 -54.38 44.34
N ASP A 413 21.92 -54.74 45.60
CA ASP A 413 20.87 -55.52 46.29
C ASP A 413 20.18 -54.78 47.46
N GLN A 414 20.53 -53.52 47.73
CA GLN A 414 19.90 -52.70 48.77
C GLN A 414 18.74 -51.83 48.24
N PRO A 415 17.72 -51.50 49.07
CA PRO A 415 16.62 -50.63 48.67
C PRO A 415 17.12 -49.23 48.30
N ALA A 416 16.62 -48.70 47.18
CA ALA A 416 17.01 -47.39 46.71
C ALA A 416 16.38 -46.26 47.54
N GLN A 417 17.12 -45.17 47.76
CA GLN A 417 16.59 -43.89 48.22
C GLN A 417 16.25 -43.02 47.03
N PHE A 418 15.20 -42.21 47.15
CA PHE A 418 14.70 -41.35 46.08
C PHE A 418 14.93 -39.88 46.46
N PHE A 419 15.61 -39.12 45.60
CA PHE A 419 15.77 -37.67 45.77
C PHE A 419 14.98 -36.92 44.70
N ARG A 420 14.32 -35.82 45.11
CA ARG A 420 13.68 -34.88 44.18
C ARG A 420 14.72 -33.85 43.73
N ALA A 421 14.95 -33.76 42.43
CA ALA A 421 15.71 -32.65 41.86
C ALA A 421 14.76 -31.48 41.58
N GLY A 422 15.13 -30.29 42.03
CA GLY A 422 14.48 -29.03 41.68
C GLY A 422 15.46 -28.11 40.96
N VAL A 423 14.95 -27.13 40.22
CA VAL A 423 15.77 -26.07 39.60
C VAL A 423 16.41 -25.26 40.74
N ALA A 424 17.74 -25.13 40.72
CA ALA A 424 18.43 -24.26 41.66
C ALA A 424 18.20 -22.81 41.24
N THR A 425 17.27 -22.11 41.87
CA THR A 425 17.22 -20.65 41.80
C THR A 425 18.37 -20.09 42.62
N GLN A 426 19.16 -19.17 42.05
CA GLN A 426 20.23 -18.44 42.76
C GLN A 426 19.75 -17.81 44.07
#